data_AF-K7NBX7-F1
#
_entry.id   AF-K7NBX7-F1
#
_cell.length_a   1.000
_cell.length_b   1.000
_cell.length_c   1.000
_cell.angle_alpha   90.00
_cell.angle_beta   90.00
_cell.angle_gamma   90.00
#
_symmetry.space_group_name_H-M   'P 1'
#
loop_
_entity.id
_entity.type
_entity.pdbx_description
1 polymer ?
#
loop_
_entity_poly.entity_id
_entity_poly.type
_entity_poly.pdbx_seq_one_letter_code
_entity_poly.pdbx_strand_id
1 'polypeptide(L)' 'MKITVVKTFVFLFVILVMNIFQKVKASLEAKDSENEKQTLINSSRRQIFVDPVVCPSGQKPDHLGRCRPVWSM' A
#
# COMPACT_ATOMS: atom_id res chain seq x y z
N MET A 1 -8.12 -21.90 -47.94
CA MET A 1 -9.05 -20.89 -47.38
C MET A 1 -9.23 -20.98 -45.86
N LYS A 2 -9.56 -22.15 -45.27
CA LYS A 2 -9.77 -22.28 -43.80
C LYS A 2 -8.56 -21.91 -42.93
N ILE A 3 -7.35 -22.34 -43.30
CA ILE A 3 -6.12 -22.09 -42.53
C ILE A 3 -5.72 -20.61 -42.52
N THR A 4 -5.91 -19.92 -43.64
CA THR A 4 -5.62 -18.49 -43.77
C THR A 4 -6.52 -17.67 -42.85
N VAL A 5 -7.81 -18.02 -42.77
CA VAL A 5 -8.79 -17.36 -41.89
C VAL A 5 -8.48 -17.59 -40.40
N VAL A 6 -8.06 -18.80 -40.03
CA VAL A 6 -7.65 -19.08 -38.64
C VAL A 6 -6.39 -18.29 -38.28
N LYS A 7 -5.41 -18.24 -39.18
CA LYS A 7 -4.15 -17.53 -38.93
C LYS A 7 -4.35 -16.02 -38.82
N THR A 8 -5.22 -15.44 -39.64
CA THR A 8 -5.58 -14.01 -39.52
C THR A 8 -6.35 -13.74 -38.23
N PHE A 9 -7.26 -14.62 -37.81
CA PHE A 9 -7.99 -14.46 -36.56
C PHE A 9 -7.07 -14.53 -35.33
N VAL A 10 -6.12 -15.47 -35.32
CA VAL A 10 -5.11 -15.58 -34.26
C VAL A 10 -4.23 -14.33 -34.23
N PHE A 11 -3.79 -13.83 -35.39
CA PHE A 11 -2.97 -12.62 -35.46
C PHE A 11 -3.70 -11.38 -34.94
N LEU A 12 -4.97 -11.22 -35.30
CA LEU A 12 -5.82 -10.12 -34.80
C LEU A 12 -6.03 -10.23 -33.28
N PHE A 13 -6.24 -11.44 -32.77
CA PHE A 13 -6.40 -11.66 -31.34
C PHE A 13 -5.14 -11.27 -30.57
N VAL A 14 -3.95 -11.62 -31.06
CA VAL A 14 -2.67 -11.23 -30.45
C VAL A 14 -2.52 -9.70 -30.42
N ILE A 15 -2.83 -9.00 -31.52
CA ILE A 15 -2.77 -7.53 -31.57
C ILE A 15 -3.72 -6.92 -30.55
N LEU A 16 -4.95 -7.44 -30.44
CA LEU A 16 -5.95 -6.95 -29.51
C LEU A 16 -5.48 -7.10 -28.05
N VAL A 17 -4.94 -8.26 -27.71
CA VAL A 17 -4.38 -8.53 -26.38
C VAL A 17 -3.21 -7.59 -26.09
N MET A 18 -2.26 -7.40 -27.01
CA MET A 18 -1.14 -6.48 -26.83
C MET A 18 -1.58 -5.02 -26.59
N ASN A 19 -2.59 -4.53 -27.30
CA ASN A 19 -3.17 -3.21 -27.08
C ASN A 19 -3.80 -3.06 -25.68
N ILE A 20 -4.51 -4.10 -25.22
CA ILE A 20 -5.09 -4.13 -23.87
C ILE A 20 -3.96 -4.11 -22.82
N PHE A 21 -2.91 -4.90 -23.00
CA PHE A 21 -1.76 -4.92 -22.09
C PHE A 21 -1.04 -3.57 -22.01
N GLN A 22 -0.86 -2.86 -23.13
CA GLN A 22 -0.27 -1.50 -23.12
C GLN A 22 -1.15 -0.52 -22.33
N LYS A 23 -2.47 -0.58 -22.50
CA LYS A 23 -3.42 0.25 -21.76
C LYS A 23 -3.42 -0.07 -20.25
N VAL A 24 -3.35 -1.35 -19.90
CA VAL A 24 -3.25 -1.80 -18.51
C VAL A 24 -1.93 -1.38 -17.90
N LYS A 25 -0.81 -1.51 -18.61
CA LYS A 25 0.52 -1.08 -18.16
C LYS A 25 0.54 0.41 -17.83
N ALA A 26 0.02 1.26 -18.72
CA ALA A 26 -0.07 2.70 -18.48
C ALA A 26 -0.96 3.03 -17.25
N SER A 27 -2.04 2.27 -17.04
CA SER A 27 -2.89 2.42 -15.85
C SER A 27 -2.24 1.89 -14.57
N LEU A 28 -1.32 0.92 -14.67
CA LEU A 28 -0.56 0.38 -13.55
C LEU A 28 0.53 1.36 -13.14
N GLU A 29 1.28 1.92 -14.09
CA GLU A 29 2.31 2.93 -13.82
C GLU A 29 1.70 4.20 -13.19
N ALA A 30 0.50 4.60 -13.62
CA ALA A 30 -0.25 5.69 -12.96
C ALA A 30 -0.70 5.32 -11.54
N LYS A 31 -1.10 4.06 -11.32
CA LYS A 31 -1.50 3.57 -9.99
C LYS A 31 -0.32 3.28 -9.07
N ASP A 32 0.87 2.97 -9.58
CA ASP A 32 2.07 2.78 -8.79
C ASP A 32 2.64 4.11 -8.31
N SER A 33 2.51 5.18 -9.09
CA SER A 33 2.84 6.54 -8.61
C SER A 33 1.85 7.02 -7.54
N GLU A 34 0.58 6.63 -7.65
CA GLU A 34 -0.41 6.85 -6.59
C GLU A 34 -0.16 5.92 -5.39
N ASN A 35 0.25 4.66 -5.60
CA ASN A 35 0.49 3.65 -4.56
C ASN A 35 1.83 3.86 -3.84
N GLU A 36 2.90 4.35 -4.47
CA GLU A 36 4.12 4.77 -3.77
C GLU A 36 3.81 5.99 -2.88
N LYS A 37 3.00 6.94 -3.38
CA LYS A 37 2.49 8.06 -2.58
C LYS A 37 1.51 7.60 -1.49
N GLN A 38 0.66 6.62 -1.77
CA GLN A 38 -0.31 6.05 -0.81
C GLN A 38 0.42 5.19 0.22
N THR A 39 1.52 4.52 -0.13
CA THR A 39 2.34 3.73 0.79
C THR A 39 3.19 4.66 1.64
N LEU A 40 3.66 5.80 1.12
CA LEU A 40 4.31 6.82 1.94
C LEU A 40 3.32 7.50 2.89
N ILE A 41 2.07 7.76 2.48
CA ILE A 41 1.02 8.34 3.35
C ILE A 41 0.44 7.32 4.34
N ASN A 42 0.27 6.05 3.95
CA ASN A 42 -0.26 4.98 4.81
C ASN A 42 0.84 4.38 5.72
N SER A 43 2.12 4.48 5.32
CA SER A 43 3.26 4.27 6.22
C SER A 43 3.56 5.49 7.09
N SER A 44 3.17 6.71 6.67
CA SER A 44 3.06 7.89 7.56
C SER A 44 1.95 7.75 8.61
N ARG A 45 1.08 6.74 8.47
CA ARG A 45 0.15 6.30 9.52
C ARG A 45 0.73 5.22 10.42
N ARG A 46 2.05 5.02 10.43
CA ARG A 46 2.75 4.57 11.63
C ARG A 46 3.30 5.84 12.26
N GLN A 47 2.56 6.40 13.21
CA GLN A 47 3.07 7.47 14.06
C GLN A 47 4.33 6.95 14.77
N ILE A 48 5.52 7.25 14.22
CA ILE A 48 6.80 6.98 14.87
C ILE A 48 6.97 7.90 16.10
N PHE A 49 6.21 9.01 16.13
CA PHE A 49 6.00 9.81 17.33
C PHE A 49 4.75 9.33 18.07
N VAL A 50 4.95 8.38 18.98
CA VAL A 50 3.97 8.14 20.05
C VAL A 50 4.22 9.25 21.08
N ASP A 51 3.24 10.11 21.31
CA ASP A 51 3.36 11.13 22.35
C ASP A 51 3.76 10.46 23.67
N PRO A 52 4.76 10.99 24.40
CA PRO A 52 5.17 10.41 25.67
C PRO A 52 3.95 10.38 26.59
N VAL A 53 3.60 9.20 27.10
CA VAL A 53 2.56 9.05 28.12
C VAL A 53 3.02 9.83 29.36
N VAL A 54 2.55 11.06 29.53
CA VAL A 54 2.85 11.89 30.70
C VAL A 54 1.91 11.49 31.82
N CYS A 55 2.45 10.81 32.84
CA CYS A 55 1.70 10.46 34.04
C CYS A 55 1.75 11.60 35.07
N PRO A 56 0.69 11.74 35.90
CA PRO A 56 0.69 12.70 37.01
C PRO A 56 1.78 12.36 38.05
N SER A 57 2.19 13.35 38.83
CA SER A 57 3.24 13.22 39.85
C SER A 57 2.99 12.02 40.78
N GLY A 58 4.02 11.20 40.99
CA GLY A 58 3.94 9.97 41.78
C GLY A 58 3.48 8.74 40.99
N GLN A 59 3.26 8.85 39.68
CA GLN A 59 2.89 7.73 38.82
C GLN A 59 3.86 7.57 37.64
N LYS A 60 4.05 6.32 37.19
CA LYS A 60 4.90 5.97 36.03
C LYS A 60 4.10 5.10 35.04
N PRO A 61 4.25 5.28 33.72
CA PRO A 61 3.57 4.43 32.74
C PRO A 61 4.12 3.01 32.76
N ASP A 62 3.22 2.02 32.73
CA ASP A 62 3.56 0.60 32.54
C ASP A 62 3.86 0.27 31.07
N HIS A 63 4.25 -0.98 30.78
CA HIS A 63 4.54 -1.46 29.42
C HIS A 63 3.34 -1.41 28.46
N LEU A 64 2.15 -1.12 28.97
CA LEU A 64 0.91 -0.93 28.21
C LEU A 64 0.50 0.55 28.17
N GLY A 65 1.34 1.46 28.67
CA GLY A 65 1.07 2.90 28.70
C GLY A 65 0.06 3.33 29.76
N ARG A 66 -0.22 2.50 30.79
CA ARG A 66 -1.13 2.88 31.89
C ARG A 66 -0.35 3.44 33.06
N CYS A 67 -0.78 4.58 33.61
CA CYS A 67 -0.15 5.17 34.78
C CYS A 67 -0.40 4.32 36.03
N ARG A 68 0.68 3.87 36.68
CA ARG A 68 0.66 3.12 37.93
C ARG A 68 1.33 3.94 39.04
N PRO A 69 0.86 3.88 40.29
CA PRO A 69 1.58 4.50 41.40
C PRO A 69 2.97 3.89 41.50
N VAL A 70 3.99 4.74 41.60
CA VAL A 70 5.32 4.30 41.98
C VAL A 70 5.23 4.02 43.47
N TRP A 71 5.29 2.76 43.88
CA TRP A 71 5.38 2.45 45.31
C TRP A 71 6.68 3.06 45.83
N SER A 72 6.54 4.19 46.52
CA SER A 72 7.58 4.73 47.39
C SER A 72 7.74 3.74 48.53
N MET A 73 8.83 2.98 48.52
CA MET A 73 9.36 2.37 49.75
C MET A 73 9.74 3.47 50.74
#